data_AF-A0AAE0AFJ8-F1
#
_entry.id   AF-A0AAE0AFJ8-F1
#
_cell.length_a   1.000
_cell.length_b   1.000
_cell.length_c   1.000
_cell.angle_alpha   90.00
_cell.angle_beta   90.00
_cell.angle_gamma   90.00
#
_symmetry.space_group_name_H-M   'P 1'
#
loop_
_entity.id
_entity.type
_entity.pdbx_description
1 polymer ?
#
loop_
_entity_poly.entity_id
_entity_poly.type
_entity_poly.pdbx_seq_one_letter_code
_entity_poly.pdbx_strand_id
1 'polypeptide(L)'
;MWRRGANFEGDTANSIETEQVFEIEGFRSSFLQFRGSIPLLWEQIVDLTYKPQLNIINNEQMPRIVERHFQDLLQRYGDIVAVDLTDKHGDEGRLSAAYAAEMQKLPNVRYEPFDFHNICGNSNFDNLKVLYDQISEEFENQGYFLIDTEGNILQEQKGVIRSNCIDCLDRTNVTQSYLAQKSLTLQLQRIGVLTSTECVPMFSEEYAKFRTLWAEQGDEISIEYAGTHALKGDLVRYGKQTVSGMIKDGMSALSRYYLNNFHDGIRQDALDLISGHYAVNKNRPSPFQLNGFESFSYLPVASALLIGGLTMTSFTVQQAGRNAQQYLSSVLWAGVTAGVVAVIKANGRQFCSRPRLCGLR
;
A
#
# COMPACT_ATOMS: atom_id res chain seq x y z
N MET A 1 9.46 1.35 1.29
CA MET A 1 9.55 0.78 -0.06
C MET A 1 10.42 1.67 -0.94
N TRP A 2 11.50 1.10 -1.46
CA TRP A 2 12.44 1.76 -2.39
C TRP A 2 11.89 1.98 -3.79
N ARG A 3 10.87 1.23 -4.21
CA ARG A 3 10.18 1.42 -5.49
C ARG A 3 8.74 1.84 -5.27
N ARG A 4 8.38 2.96 -5.89
CA ARG A 4 7.02 3.51 -5.95
C ARG A 4 6.84 4.16 -7.33
N GLY A 5 5.59 4.42 -7.70
CA GLY A 5 5.31 5.02 -8.99
C GLY A 5 5.39 4.04 -10.15
N ALA A 6 5.61 4.58 -11.34
CA ALA A 6 5.86 3.83 -12.57
C ALA A 6 7.33 3.88 -12.99
N ASN A 7 7.77 2.91 -13.77
CA ASN A 7 9.03 2.98 -14.52
C ASN A 7 8.82 3.67 -15.89
N PHE A 8 9.88 3.81 -16.69
CA PHE A 8 9.80 4.39 -18.04
C PHE A 8 8.99 3.56 -19.05
N GLU A 9 8.74 2.28 -18.75
CA GLU A 9 7.90 1.39 -19.54
C GLU A 9 6.41 1.48 -19.16
N GLY A 10 6.04 2.30 -18.17
CA GLY A 10 4.66 2.40 -17.69
C GLY A 10 4.27 1.31 -16.71
N ASP A 11 5.19 0.45 -16.28
CA ASP A 11 4.90 -0.56 -15.26
C ASP A 11 4.87 0.09 -13.88
N THR A 12 3.74 -0.04 -13.19
CA THR A 12 3.61 0.45 -11.83
C THR A 12 4.14 -0.53 -10.80
N ALA A 13 4.78 -0.02 -9.75
CA ALA A 13 5.04 -0.80 -8.54
C ALA A 13 3.71 -1.24 -7.90
N ASN A 14 3.72 -2.40 -7.23
CA ASN A 14 2.56 -2.95 -6.50
C ASN A 14 1.32 -3.18 -7.38
N SER A 15 1.55 -3.56 -8.64
CA SER A 15 0.49 -3.94 -9.58
C SER A 15 -0.04 -5.32 -9.20
N ILE A 16 -1.30 -5.38 -8.76
CA ILE A 16 -1.93 -6.62 -8.30
C ILE A 16 -3.32 -6.73 -8.91
N GLU A 17 -3.56 -7.85 -9.57
CA GLU A 17 -4.88 -8.33 -9.95
C GLU A 17 -5.52 -9.06 -8.77
N THR A 18 -6.77 -8.72 -8.49
CA THR A 18 -7.60 -9.41 -7.50
C THR A 18 -8.81 -9.98 -8.22
N GLU A 19 -8.90 -11.30 -8.29
CA GLU A 19 -10.03 -12.01 -8.89
C GLU A 19 -10.90 -12.65 -7.80
N GLN A 20 -12.18 -12.30 -7.79
CA GLN A 20 -13.20 -12.97 -6.99
C GLN A 20 -13.92 -13.99 -7.86
N VAL A 21 -13.82 -15.26 -7.48
CA VAL A 21 -14.49 -16.37 -8.16
C VAL A 21 -15.51 -17.01 -7.24
N PHE A 22 -16.68 -17.40 -7.76
CA PHE A 22 -17.62 -18.26 -7.05
C PHE A 22 -18.29 -19.26 -8.00
N GLU A 23 -18.74 -20.38 -7.42
CA GLU A 23 -19.51 -21.42 -8.10
C GLU A 23 -20.73 -21.79 -7.24
N ILE A 24 -21.92 -21.78 -7.84
CA ILE A 24 -23.17 -22.16 -7.18
C ILE A 24 -24.14 -22.74 -8.19
N GLU A 25 -24.78 -23.87 -7.84
CA GLU A 25 -25.76 -24.55 -8.71
C GLU A 25 -25.25 -24.84 -10.15
N GLY A 26 -23.93 -24.99 -10.32
CA GLY A 26 -23.27 -25.21 -11.61
C GLY A 26 -22.97 -23.93 -12.42
N PHE A 27 -23.45 -22.77 -11.98
CA PHE A 27 -23.00 -21.48 -12.50
C PHE A 27 -21.61 -21.13 -11.96
N ARG A 28 -20.77 -20.54 -12.80
CA ARG A 28 -19.43 -20.06 -12.41
C ARG A 28 -19.28 -18.61 -12.80
N SER A 29 -18.72 -17.81 -11.91
CA SER A 29 -18.49 -16.39 -12.17
C SER A 29 -17.13 -15.94 -11.68
N SER A 30 -16.58 -14.96 -12.38
CA SER A 30 -15.36 -14.26 -12.00
C SER A 30 -15.56 -12.75 -12.08
N PHE A 31 -15.03 -12.03 -11.10
CA PHE A 31 -14.96 -10.58 -11.08
C PHE A 31 -13.53 -10.12 -10.77
N LEU A 32 -12.92 -9.47 -11.74
CA LEU A 32 -11.55 -8.98 -11.67
C LEU A 32 -11.50 -7.50 -11.29
N GLN A 33 -10.56 -7.16 -10.41
CA GLN A 33 -10.22 -5.79 -10.06
C GLN A 33 -8.70 -5.59 -10.14
N PHE A 34 -8.28 -4.36 -10.42
CA PHE A 34 -6.86 -4.02 -10.49
C PHE A 34 -6.50 -3.00 -9.41
N ARG A 35 -5.30 -3.13 -8.85
CA ARG A 35 -4.70 -2.07 -8.03
C ARG A 35 -3.24 -1.88 -8.37
N GLY A 36 -2.75 -0.66 -8.19
CA GLY A 36 -1.36 -0.32 -8.47
C GLY A 36 -0.96 1.00 -7.83
N SER A 37 0.35 1.28 -7.86
CA SER A 37 0.84 2.60 -7.51
C SER A 37 0.33 3.67 -8.47
N ILE A 38 0.33 4.94 -8.04
CA ILE A 38 0.05 6.07 -8.94
C ILE A 38 1.08 6.07 -10.08
N PRO A 39 0.67 6.06 -11.37
CA PRO A 39 1.55 5.80 -12.51
C PRO A 39 2.38 7.02 -12.92
N LEU A 40 2.90 7.76 -11.94
CA LEU A 40 3.81 8.88 -12.13
C LEU A 40 5.24 8.46 -11.78
N LEU A 41 6.21 9.25 -12.22
CA LEU A 41 7.58 9.16 -11.69
C LEU A 41 7.64 9.89 -10.35
N TRP A 42 7.67 9.14 -9.24
CA TRP A 42 7.79 9.71 -7.91
C TRP A 42 8.48 8.73 -6.96
N GLU A 43 9.12 9.29 -5.94
CA GLU A 43 9.86 8.54 -4.95
C GLU A 43 9.47 8.97 -3.53
N GLN A 44 9.60 8.03 -2.61
CA GLN A 44 9.49 8.28 -1.17
C GLN A 44 10.56 7.46 -0.46
N ILE A 45 11.79 7.98 -0.51
CA ILE A 45 12.98 7.29 -0.01
C ILE A 45 12.98 7.29 1.52
N VAL A 46 13.14 6.10 2.11
CA VAL A 46 13.26 5.93 3.57
C VAL A 46 14.52 6.61 4.14
N ASP A 47 14.35 7.35 5.22
CA ASP A 47 15.41 8.15 5.86
C ASP A 47 15.35 8.11 7.40
N LEU A 48 14.83 7.03 7.98
CA LEU A 48 14.49 6.86 9.41
C LEU A 48 13.35 7.76 9.93
N THR A 49 12.83 8.70 9.14
CA THR A 49 11.64 9.47 9.51
C THR A 49 10.39 8.58 9.45
N TYR A 50 9.43 8.81 10.35
CA TYR A 50 8.17 8.04 10.39
C TYR A 50 7.40 8.11 9.06
N LYS A 51 7.31 9.29 8.46
CA LYS A 51 6.78 9.52 7.12
C LYS A 51 7.84 10.24 6.28
N PRO A 52 8.59 9.54 5.41
CA PRO A 52 9.56 10.18 4.55
C PRO A 52 8.87 11.10 3.55
N GLN A 53 9.59 12.14 3.11
CA GLN A 53 9.06 13.11 2.14
C GLN A 53 8.84 12.46 0.77
N LEU A 54 7.72 12.82 0.14
CA LEU A 54 7.43 12.45 -1.22
C LEU A 54 8.03 13.47 -2.19
N ASN A 55 8.70 12.98 -3.22
CA ASN A 55 9.22 13.80 -4.32
C ASN A 55 8.66 13.30 -5.65
N ILE A 56 8.04 14.21 -6.41
CA ILE A 56 7.64 13.95 -7.80
C ILE A 56 8.83 14.29 -8.68
N ILE A 57 9.24 13.35 -9.55
CA ILE A 57 10.38 13.51 -10.43
C ILE A 57 9.88 14.18 -11.71
N ASN A 58 10.19 15.46 -11.87
CA ASN A 58 9.84 16.20 -13.08
C ASN A 58 10.64 15.64 -14.27
N ASN A 59 9.94 15.01 -15.20
CA ASN A 59 10.52 14.44 -16.42
C ASN A 59 9.58 14.71 -17.60
N GLU A 60 10.15 15.11 -18.74
CA GLU A 60 9.40 15.38 -19.97
C GLU A 60 8.65 14.14 -20.51
N GLN A 61 9.09 12.93 -20.15
CA GLN A 61 8.48 11.67 -20.57
C GLN A 61 7.27 11.26 -19.72
N MET A 62 7.00 11.94 -18.59
CA MET A 62 5.92 11.57 -17.67
C MET A 62 4.55 11.38 -18.36
N PRO A 63 4.09 12.26 -19.27
CA PRO A 63 2.81 12.05 -19.96
C PRO A 63 2.79 10.76 -20.79
N ARG A 64 3.91 10.43 -21.46
CA ARG A 64 4.03 9.20 -22.26
C ARG A 64 4.03 7.94 -21.40
N ILE A 65 4.60 8.02 -20.20
CA ILE A 65 4.63 6.91 -19.23
C ILE A 65 3.21 6.61 -18.74
N VAL A 66 2.46 7.65 -18.36
CA VAL A 66 1.07 7.51 -17.92
C VAL A 66 0.19 6.99 -19.06
N GLU A 67 0.34 7.55 -20.26
CA GLU A 67 -0.36 7.10 -21.46
C GLU A 67 -0.08 5.61 -21.75
N ARG A 68 1.19 5.20 -21.76
CA ARG A 68 1.59 3.81 -21.99
C ARG A 68 1.00 2.87 -20.93
N HIS A 69 1.04 3.25 -19.66
CA HIS A 69 0.45 2.46 -18.57
C HIS A 69 -1.02 2.17 -18.85
N PHE A 70 -1.80 3.20 -19.18
CA PHE A 70 -3.23 3.03 -19.42
C PHE A 70 -3.54 2.37 -20.76
N GLN A 71 -2.71 2.53 -21.79
CA GLN A 71 -2.85 1.79 -23.04
C GLN A 71 -2.69 0.27 -22.84
N ASP A 72 -1.71 -0.16 -22.03
CA ASP A 72 -1.55 -1.58 -21.68
C ASP A 72 -2.77 -2.12 -20.91
N LEU A 73 -3.27 -1.36 -19.94
CA LEU A 73 -4.48 -1.74 -19.19
C LEU A 73 -5.72 -1.81 -20.09
N LEU A 74 -5.94 -0.81 -20.95
CA LEU A 74 -7.06 -0.77 -21.89
C LEU A 74 -7.00 -1.97 -22.86
N GLN A 75 -5.80 -2.33 -23.33
CA GLN A 75 -5.62 -3.48 -24.22
C GLN A 75 -5.94 -4.81 -23.53
N ARG A 76 -5.59 -4.96 -22.24
CA ARG A 76 -5.77 -6.21 -21.51
C ARG A 76 -7.18 -6.41 -20.97
N TYR A 77 -7.78 -5.36 -20.43
CA TYR A 77 -9.02 -5.48 -19.67
C TYR A 77 -10.22 -4.76 -20.30
N GLY A 78 -10.01 -3.95 -21.34
CA GLY A 78 -11.06 -3.10 -21.89
C GLY A 78 -11.22 -1.82 -21.08
N ASP A 79 -12.45 -1.42 -20.77
CA ASP A 79 -12.76 -0.13 -20.14
C ASP A 79 -12.09 0.02 -18.76
N ILE A 80 -11.46 1.17 -18.50
CA ILE A 80 -10.78 1.42 -17.22
C ILE A 80 -11.42 2.60 -16.49
N VAL A 81 -11.78 2.36 -15.23
CA VAL A 81 -12.12 3.42 -14.26
C VAL A 81 -10.99 3.50 -13.24
N ALA A 82 -10.24 4.59 -13.27
CA ALA A 82 -9.13 4.87 -12.35
C ALA A 82 -9.64 5.64 -11.13
N VAL A 83 -9.74 4.94 -9.99
CA VAL A 83 -10.15 5.49 -8.70
C VAL A 83 -8.93 5.87 -7.86
N ASP A 84 -8.80 7.16 -7.58
CA ASP A 84 -7.72 7.73 -6.77
C ASP A 84 -8.18 7.98 -5.33
N LEU A 85 -7.75 7.11 -4.40
CA LEU A 85 -8.14 7.13 -2.98
C LEU A 85 -7.22 7.99 -2.10
N THR A 86 -6.48 8.92 -2.71
CA THR A 86 -5.51 9.75 -2.02
C THR A 86 -6.14 10.91 -1.25
N ASP A 87 -5.54 11.23 -0.11
CA ASP A 87 -5.81 12.45 0.67
C ASP A 87 -5.49 13.69 -0.19
N LYS A 88 -6.35 14.70 -0.12
CA LYS A 88 -6.19 15.95 -0.88
C LYS A 88 -5.27 16.96 -0.18
N HIS A 89 -4.73 16.63 0.99
CA HIS A 89 -3.86 17.49 1.77
C HIS A 89 -2.38 17.06 1.77
N GLY A 90 -1.49 18.04 2.01
CA GLY A 90 -0.05 17.81 2.16
C GLY A 90 0.62 17.22 0.93
N ASP A 91 1.61 16.34 1.17
CA ASP A 91 2.40 15.67 0.12
C ASP A 91 1.56 14.77 -0.78
N GLU A 92 0.56 14.10 -0.19
CA GLU A 92 -0.35 13.20 -0.90
C GLU A 92 -1.27 14.00 -1.84
N GLY A 93 -1.77 15.15 -1.39
CA GLY A 93 -2.55 16.06 -2.23
C GLY A 93 -1.76 16.60 -3.44
N ARG A 94 -0.46 16.89 -3.27
CA ARG A 94 0.41 17.29 -4.40
C ARG A 94 0.53 16.18 -5.44
N LEU A 95 0.70 14.93 -4.99
CA LEU A 95 0.75 13.77 -5.89
C LEU A 95 -0.59 13.55 -6.60
N SER A 96 -1.71 13.64 -5.85
CA SER A 96 -3.06 13.53 -6.41
C SER A 96 -3.34 14.59 -7.48
N ALA A 97 -2.94 15.85 -7.23
CA ALA A 97 -3.10 16.93 -8.19
C ALA A 97 -2.27 16.70 -9.46
N ALA A 98 -1.02 16.25 -9.32
CA ALA A 98 -0.17 15.89 -10.47
C ALA A 98 -0.78 14.75 -11.27
N TYR A 99 -1.33 13.74 -10.59
CA TYR A 99 -1.95 12.60 -11.25
C TYR A 99 -3.23 13.01 -12.00
N ALA A 100 -4.09 13.79 -11.37
CA ALA A 100 -5.28 14.35 -12.00
C ALA A 100 -4.94 15.15 -13.27
N ALA A 101 -3.86 15.93 -13.25
CA ALA A 101 -3.42 16.71 -14.41
C ALA A 101 -2.98 15.83 -15.59
N GLU A 102 -2.36 14.67 -15.34
CA GLU A 102 -2.03 13.70 -16.40
C GLU A 102 -3.27 12.94 -16.88
N MET A 103 -4.17 12.57 -15.97
CA MET A 103 -5.41 11.88 -16.32
C MET A 103 -6.35 12.72 -17.20
N GLN A 104 -6.37 14.06 -17.03
CA GLN A 104 -7.12 14.96 -17.92
C GLN A 104 -6.69 14.87 -19.39
N LYS A 105 -5.47 14.38 -19.67
CA LYS A 105 -4.95 14.20 -21.03
C LYS A 105 -5.37 12.87 -21.66
N LEU A 106 -5.97 11.97 -20.88
CA LEU A 106 -6.38 10.63 -21.31
C LEU A 106 -7.92 10.54 -21.41
N PRO A 107 -8.52 10.90 -22.55
CA PRO A 107 -9.99 10.92 -22.69
C PRO A 107 -10.63 9.53 -22.65
N ASN A 108 -9.85 8.46 -22.87
CA ASN A 108 -10.34 7.09 -22.95
C ASN A 108 -10.36 6.37 -21.58
N VAL A 109 -10.00 7.06 -20.50
CA VAL A 109 -9.99 6.50 -19.14
C VAL A 109 -10.80 7.39 -18.23
N ARG A 110 -11.81 6.82 -17.57
CA ARG A 110 -12.56 7.57 -16.55
C ARG A 110 -11.71 7.70 -15.31
N TYR A 111 -11.51 8.93 -14.84
CA TYR A 111 -10.77 9.22 -13.62
C TYR A 111 -11.71 9.73 -12.52
N GLU A 112 -11.69 9.07 -11.36
CA GLU A 112 -12.53 9.42 -10.21
C GLU A 112 -11.66 9.71 -8.97
N PRO A 113 -11.46 10.99 -8.61
CA PRO A 113 -10.76 11.37 -7.39
C PRO A 113 -11.68 11.25 -6.17
N PHE A 114 -11.29 10.44 -5.18
CA PHE A 114 -12.08 10.21 -3.97
C PHE A 114 -11.23 10.40 -2.71
N ASP A 115 -11.53 11.46 -1.94
CA ASP A 115 -10.84 11.74 -0.67
C ASP A 115 -11.30 10.76 0.42
N PHE A 116 -10.69 9.58 0.43
CA PHE A 116 -11.04 8.50 1.33
C PHE A 116 -10.86 8.88 2.80
N HIS A 117 -9.84 9.68 3.15
CA HIS A 117 -9.57 10.00 4.55
C HIS A 117 -10.63 10.93 5.14
N ASN A 118 -11.04 11.93 4.37
CA ASN A 118 -12.08 12.86 4.79
C ASN A 118 -13.47 12.20 4.76
N ILE A 119 -13.78 11.45 3.70
CA ILE A 119 -15.11 10.87 3.49
C ILE A 119 -15.33 9.62 4.34
N CYS A 120 -14.38 8.69 4.38
CA CYS A 120 -14.46 7.45 5.16
C CYS A 120 -13.70 7.55 6.50
N GLY A 121 -13.41 8.76 6.95
CA GLY A 121 -12.80 9.03 8.25
C GLY A 121 -13.59 8.41 9.41
N ASN A 122 -12.91 8.16 10.54
CA ASN A 122 -13.50 7.57 11.76
C ASN A 122 -14.16 6.20 11.58
N SER A 123 -13.71 5.43 10.58
CA SER A 123 -14.24 4.11 10.25
C SER A 123 -15.67 4.08 9.71
N ASN A 124 -16.14 5.19 9.12
CA ASN A 124 -17.46 5.26 8.50
C ASN A 124 -17.40 4.84 7.02
N PHE A 125 -17.37 3.52 6.79
CA PHE A 125 -17.26 2.94 5.44
C PHE A 125 -18.58 2.83 4.70
N ASP A 126 -19.71 3.16 5.34
CA ASP A 126 -20.99 3.32 4.65
C ASP A 126 -20.89 4.42 3.59
N ASN A 127 -19.97 5.38 3.77
CA ASN A 127 -19.68 6.44 2.81
C ASN A 127 -19.00 5.95 1.53
N LEU A 128 -18.56 4.68 1.43
CA LEU A 128 -18.15 4.08 0.15
C LEU A 128 -19.32 3.98 -0.83
N LYS A 129 -20.55 4.03 -0.34
CA LYS A 129 -21.73 4.20 -1.20
C LYS A 129 -21.62 5.46 -2.04
N VAL A 130 -21.02 6.54 -1.54
CA VAL A 130 -20.82 7.78 -2.30
C VAL A 130 -19.92 7.53 -3.50
N LEU A 131 -18.79 6.83 -3.30
CA LEU A 131 -17.90 6.42 -4.40
C LEU A 131 -18.64 5.52 -5.40
N TYR A 132 -19.37 4.52 -4.90
CA TYR A 132 -20.12 3.61 -5.76
C TYR A 132 -21.19 4.34 -6.58
N ASP A 133 -21.96 5.24 -5.97
CA ASP A 133 -22.99 6.02 -6.65
C ASP A 133 -22.39 6.91 -7.76
N GLN A 134 -21.11 7.30 -7.65
CA GLN A 134 -20.41 8.05 -8.71
C GLN A 134 -20.04 7.17 -9.91
N ILE A 135 -19.61 5.92 -9.67
CA ILE A 135 -19.03 5.04 -10.70
C ILE A 135 -19.95 3.86 -11.08
N SER A 136 -21.18 3.82 -10.58
CA SER A 136 -22.08 2.66 -10.71
C SER A 136 -22.44 2.34 -12.16
N GLU A 137 -22.62 3.37 -12.99
CA GLU A 137 -22.92 3.19 -14.42
C GLU A 137 -21.80 2.42 -15.13
N GLU A 138 -20.56 2.84 -14.97
CA GLU A 138 -19.41 2.14 -15.54
C GLU A 138 -19.20 0.78 -14.89
N PHE A 139 -19.37 0.68 -13.57
CA PHE A 139 -19.23 -0.59 -12.86
C PHE A 139 -20.17 -1.66 -13.41
N GLU A 140 -21.43 -1.31 -13.64
CA GLU A 140 -22.43 -2.22 -14.23
C GLU A 140 -22.16 -2.51 -15.71
N ASN A 141 -21.69 -1.51 -16.48
CA ASN A 141 -21.30 -1.68 -17.88
C ASN A 141 -20.07 -2.58 -18.07
N GLN A 142 -19.08 -2.46 -17.19
CA GLN A 142 -17.89 -3.31 -17.13
C GLN A 142 -18.29 -4.76 -16.82
N GLY A 143 -19.25 -4.93 -15.90
CA GLY A 143 -19.84 -6.21 -15.58
C GLY A 143 -18.86 -7.22 -14.96
N TYR A 144 -19.17 -8.50 -15.13
CA TYR A 144 -18.40 -9.63 -14.62
C TYR A 144 -18.49 -10.80 -15.59
N PHE A 145 -17.60 -11.77 -15.43
CA PHE A 145 -17.65 -13.01 -16.18
C PHE A 145 -18.67 -13.98 -15.57
N LEU A 146 -19.51 -14.62 -16.39
CA LEU A 146 -20.50 -15.59 -15.95
C LEU A 146 -20.68 -16.70 -17.00
N ILE A 147 -20.62 -17.95 -16.55
CA ILE A 147 -20.90 -19.15 -17.34
C ILE A 147 -22.10 -19.88 -16.71
N ASP A 148 -22.99 -20.40 -17.56
CA ASP A 148 -24.10 -21.26 -17.15
C ASP A 148 -23.68 -22.72 -16.85
N THR A 149 -24.65 -23.54 -16.49
CA THR A 149 -24.48 -24.96 -16.15
C THR A 149 -24.07 -25.84 -17.35
N GLU A 150 -24.32 -25.37 -18.57
CA GLU A 150 -23.99 -26.06 -19.82
C GLU A 150 -22.62 -25.65 -20.37
N GLY A 151 -21.99 -24.64 -19.76
CA GLY A 151 -20.70 -24.11 -20.19
C GLY A 151 -20.79 -22.94 -21.18
N ASN A 152 -21.99 -22.39 -21.42
CA ASN A 152 -22.15 -21.22 -22.28
C ASN A 152 -21.79 -19.95 -21.53
N ILE A 153 -21.03 -19.07 -22.19
CA ILE A 153 -20.66 -17.75 -21.65
C ILE A 153 -21.90 -16.85 -21.74
N LEU A 154 -22.46 -16.49 -20.57
CA LEU A 154 -23.60 -15.59 -20.47
C LEU A 154 -23.17 -14.12 -20.44
N GLN A 155 -22.01 -13.84 -19.87
CA GLN A 155 -21.46 -12.49 -19.76
C GLN A 155 -19.93 -12.55 -19.70
N GLU A 156 -19.28 -11.59 -20.35
CA GLU A 156 -17.86 -11.33 -20.23
C GLU A 156 -17.65 -9.99 -19.52
N GLN A 157 -16.61 -9.92 -18.69
CA GLN A 157 -16.17 -8.67 -18.09
C GLN A 157 -15.45 -7.82 -19.15
N LYS A 158 -15.91 -6.59 -19.35
CA LYS A 158 -15.45 -5.67 -20.41
C LYS A 158 -14.55 -4.54 -19.92
N GLY A 159 -14.25 -4.52 -18.62
CA GLY A 159 -13.43 -3.50 -18.01
C GLY A 159 -13.14 -3.79 -16.55
N VAL A 160 -12.25 -2.99 -15.96
CA VAL A 160 -11.87 -3.11 -14.54
C VAL A 160 -11.85 -1.76 -13.86
N ILE A 161 -12.15 -1.77 -12.56
CA ILE A 161 -11.82 -0.67 -11.67
C ILE A 161 -10.36 -0.82 -11.23
N ARG A 162 -9.56 0.21 -11.53
CA ARG A 162 -8.20 0.37 -11.03
C ARG A 162 -8.21 1.28 -9.81
N SER A 163 -7.86 0.75 -8.65
CA SER A 163 -7.72 1.55 -7.42
C SER A 163 -6.26 1.84 -7.10
N ASN A 164 -5.96 3.06 -6.67
CA ASN A 164 -4.65 3.42 -6.15
C ASN A 164 -4.74 4.15 -4.81
N CYS A 165 -3.65 4.08 -4.05
CA CYS A 165 -3.41 4.88 -2.85
C CYS A 165 -1.90 5.13 -2.72
N ILE A 166 -1.49 6.18 -1.99
CA ILE A 166 -0.07 6.41 -1.69
C ILE A 166 0.46 5.36 -0.71
N ASP A 167 -0.29 5.06 0.34
CA ASP A 167 0.12 4.24 1.49
C ASP A 167 -1.06 3.41 1.95
N CYS A 168 -0.74 2.22 2.45
CA CYS A 168 -1.61 1.17 2.96
C CYS A 168 -2.56 0.51 1.94
N LEU A 169 -2.41 -0.81 1.87
CA LEU A 169 -3.36 -1.75 1.32
C LEU A 169 -4.76 -1.56 1.91
N ASP A 170 -4.90 -0.96 3.09
CA ASP A 170 -6.16 -0.91 3.81
C ASP A 170 -7.24 -0.13 3.04
N ARG A 171 -6.92 1.04 2.45
CA ARG A 171 -7.92 1.84 1.70
C ARG A 171 -8.35 1.13 0.42
N THR A 172 -7.39 0.57 -0.32
CA THR A 172 -7.64 -0.15 -1.57
C THR A 172 -8.35 -1.47 -1.30
N ASN A 173 -7.96 -2.23 -0.26
CA ASN A 173 -8.59 -3.50 0.10
C ASN A 173 -10.03 -3.32 0.58
N VAL A 174 -10.29 -2.30 1.40
CA VAL A 174 -11.65 -1.95 1.81
C VAL A 174 -12.51 -1.57 0.60
N THR A 175 -11.98 -0.75 -0.31
CA THR A 175 -12.68 -0.36 -1.54
C THR A 175 -12.93 -1.56 -2.45
N GLN A 176 -11.93 -2.39 -2.69
CA GLN A 176 -12.03 -3.60 -3.53
C GLN A 176 -13.01 -4.61 -2.93
N SER A 177 -13.00 -4.80 -1.60
CA SER A 177 -13.94 -5.66 -0.90
C SER A 177 -15.39 -5.16 -1.02
N TYR A 178 -15.60 -3.84 -0.92
CA TYR A 178 -16.91 -3.23 -1.11
C TYR A 178 -17.44 -3.42 -2.55
N LEU A 179 -16.60 -3.18 -3.55
CA LEU A 179 -16.96 -3.36 -4.97
C LEU A 179 -17.23 -4.84 -5.29
N ALA A 180 -16.42 -5.75 -4.75
CA ALA A 180 -16.65 -7.18 -4.88
C ALA A 180 -17.98 -7.61 -4.23
N GLN A 181 -18.33 -7.03 -3.08
CA GLN A 181 -19.62 -7.30 -2.42
C GLN A 181 -20.81 -6.82 -3.29
N LYS A 182 -20.66 -5.71 -4.01
CA LYS A 182 -21.65 -5.24 -4.99
C LYS A 182 -21.74 -6.18 -6.18
N SER A 183 -20.61 -6.59 -6.76
CA SER A 183 -20.56 -7.55 -7.87
C SER A 183 -21.20 -8.88 -7.48
N LEU A 184 -20.84 -9.44 -6.33
CA LEU A 184 -21.41 -10.69 -5.80
C LEU A 184 -22.93 -10.60 -5.63
N THR A 185 -23.44 -9.45 -5.17
CA THR A 185 -24.89 -9.23 -5.09
C THR A 185 -25.53 -9.28 -6.47
N LEU A 186 -24.99 -8.56 -7.46
CA LEU A 186 -25.50 -8.55 -8.83
C LEU A 186 -25.44 -9.94 -9.49
N GLN A 187 -24.37 -10.68 -9.24
CA GLN A 187 -24.16 -12.04 -9.73
C GLN A 187 -25.21 -13.00 -9.16
N LEU A 188 -25.43 -12.99 -7.84
CA LEU A 188 -26.41 -13.84 -7.17
C LEU A 188 -27.86 -13.48 -7.55
N GLN A 189 -28.14 -12.21 -7.79
CA GLN A 189 -29.43 -11.76 -8.31
C GLN A 189 -29.65 -12.22 -9.75
N ARG A 190 -28.61 -12.20 -10.58
CA ARG A 190 -28.67 -12.60 -12.00
C ARG A 190 -28.99 -14.08 -12.17
N ILE A 191 -28.47 -14.95 -11.30
CA ILE A 191 -28.73 -16.39 -11.32
C ILE A 191 -30.00 -16.79 -10.55
N GLY A 192 -30.69 -15.83 -9.91
CA GLY A 192 -31.95 -16.06 -9.21
C GLY A 192 -31.82 -16.59 -7.78
N VAL A 193 -30.62 -16.61 -7.20
CA VAL A 193 -30.39 -16.99 -5.78
C VAL A 193 -30.88 -15.88 -4.84
N LEU A 194 -30.69 -14.62 -5.23
CA LEU A 194 -31.23 -13.46 -4.52
C LEU A 194 -32.35 -12.79 -5.34
N THR A 195 -33.36 -12.28 -4.66
CA THR A 195 -34.33 -11.37 -5.27
C THR A 195 -33.70 -10.00 -5.54
N SER A 196 -34.31 -9.19 -6.42
CA SER A 196 -33.81 -7.84 -6.76
C SER A 196 -33.74 -6.88 -5.57
N THR A 197 -34.45 -7.17 -4.48
CA THR A 197 -34.43 -6.39 -3.23
C THR A 197 -33.41 -6.89 -2.22
N GLU A 198 -32.93 -8.12 -2.36
CA GLU A 198 -31.99 -8.73 -1.42
C GLU A 198 -30.53 -8.40 -1.78
N CYS A 199 -29.68 -8.30 -0.76
CA CYS A 199 -28.25 -8.16 -0.95
C CYS A 199 -27.46 -9.00 0.04
N VAL A 200 -26.20 -9.33 -0.30
CA VAL A 200 -25.33 -10.21 0.50
C VAL A 200 -25.26 -9.79 1.98
N PRO A 201 -25.16 -8.48 2.34
CA PRO A 201 -25.11 -8.07 3.74
C PRO A 201 -26.33 -8.45 4.59
N MET A 202 -27.48 -8.76 3.98
CA MET A 202 -28.67 -9.22 4.71
C MET A 202 -28.47 -10.63 5.30
N PHE A 203 -27.52 -11.41 4.77
CA PHE A 203 -27.21 -12.78 5.20
C PHE A 203 -25.95 -12.77 6.08
N SER A 204 -26.16 -12.70 7.39
CA SER A 204 -25.10 -12.37 8.35
C SER A 204 -23.95 -13.40 8.40
N GLU A 205 -24.26 -14.69 8.24
CA GLU A 205 -23.25 -15.77 8.29
C GLU A 205 -22.38 -15.77 7.02
N GLU A 206 -23.02 -15.77 5.85
CA GLU A 206 -22.36 -15.74 4.54
C GLU A 206 -21.53 -14.45 4.40
N TYR A 207 -22.09 -13.32 4.84
CA TYR A 207 -21.38 -12.05 4.80
C TYR A 207 -20.20 -12.02 5.77
N ALA A 208 -20.26 -12.73 6.91
CA ALA A 208 -19.10 -12.88 7.79
C ALA A 208 -17.97 -13.72 7.16
N LYS A 209 -18.32 -14.78 6.41
CA LYS A 209 -17.34 -15.58 5.64
C LYS A 209 -16.68 -14.73 4.55
N PHE A 210 -17.47 -13.99 3.78
CA PHE A 210 -16.97 -13.04 2.78
C PHE A 210 -15.99 -12.02 3.37
N ARG A 211 -16.36 -11.39 4.48
CA ARG A 211 -15.52 -10.41 5.17
C ARG A 211 -14.22 -11.00 5.69
N THR A 212 -14.26 -12.23 6.19
CA THR A 212 -13.08 -12.95 6.66
C THR A 212 -12.10 -13.22 5.51
N LEU A 213 -12.62 -13.70 4.37
CA LEU A 213 -11.81 -13.96 3.17
C LEU A 213 -11.09 -12.69 2.69
N TRP A 214 -11.80 -11.57 2.56
CA TRP A 214 -11.21 -10.29 2.13
C TRP A 214 -10.21 -9.71 3.14
N ALA A 215 -10.40 -9.98 4.43
CA ALA A 215 -9.46 -9.55 5.45
C ALA A 215 -8.17 -10.39 5.43
N GLU A 216 -8.29 -11.71 5.24
CA GLU A 216 -7.14 -12.61 5.11
C GLU A 216 -6.34 -12.31 3.84
N GLN A 217 -7.02 -12.09 2.71
CA GLN A 217 -6.40 -11.62 1.49
C GLN A 217 -5.62 -10.32 1.74
N GLY A 218 -6.25 -9.33 2.39
CA GLY A 218 -5.58 -8.10 2.79
C GLY A 218 -4.34 -8.36 3.65
N ASP A 219 -4.43 -9.24 4.63
CA ASP A 219 -3.30 -9.58 5.48
C ASP A 219 -2.14 -10.19 4.69
N GLU A 220 -2.40 -11.11 3.76
CA GLU A 220 -1.37 -11.77 2.93
C GLU A 220 -0.64 -10.80 2.01
N ILE A 221 -1.38 -9.94 1.28
CA ILE A 221 -0.74 -8.93 0.43
C ILE A 221 0.09 -7.94 1.27
N SER A 222 -0.37 -7.61 2.47
CA SER A 222 0.39 -6.73 3.36
C SER A 222 1.68 -7.39 3.84
N ILE A 223 1.69 -8.71 4.06
CA ILE A 223 2.91 -9.45 4.42
C ILE A 223 3.90 -9.40 3.26
N GLU A 224 3.46 -9.61 2.03
CA GLU A 224 4.33 -9.53 0.87
C GLU A 224 4.92 -8.12 0.69
N TYR A 225 4.07 -7.10 0.80
CA TYR A 225 4.45 -5.70 0.59
C TYR A 225 5.29 -5.12 1.74
N ALA A 226 4.80 -5.21 2.97
CA ALA A 226 5.34 -4.53 4.14
C ALA A 226 6.04 -5.49 5.13
N GLY A 227 5.88 -6.81 4.98
CA GLY A 227 6.41 -7.80 5.92
C GLY A 227 5.59 -7.96 7.19
N THR A 228 4.39 -7.39 7.24
CA THR A 228 3.47 -7.50 8.38
C THR A 228 2.03 -7.64 7.89
N HIS A 229 1.13 -8.11 8.74
CA HIS A 229 -0.32 -8.07 8.48
C HIS A 229 -0.83 -6.66 8.15
N ALA A 230 -2.01 -6.58 7.52
CA ALA A 230 -2.67 -5.34 7.15
C ALA A 230 -3.00 -4.52 8.42
N LEU A 231 -2.96 -3.20 8.31
CA LEU A 231 -3.44 -2.38 9.41
C LEU A 231 -4.95 -2.32 9.26
N LYS A 232 -5.67 -2.18 10.38
CA LYS A 232 -7.14 -2.13 10.36
C LYS A 232 -7.77 -3.39 9.73
N GLY A 233 -7.11 -4.55 9.76
CA GLY A 233 -7.71 -5.79 9.23
C GLY A 233 -9.04 -6.14 9.91
N ASP A 234 -9.19 -5.78 11.19
CA ASP A 234 -10.45 -5.89 11.96
C ASP A 234 -11.62 -5.16 11.32
N LEU A 235 -11.34 -4.11 10.56
CA LEU A 235 -12.38 -3.39 9.86
C LEU A 235 -13.01 -4.21 8.75
N VAL A 236 -12.19 -4.90 7.96
CA VAL A 236 -12.69 -5.78 6.91
C VAL A 236 -13.37 -6.99 7.55
N ARG A 237 -12.82 -7.54 8.65
CA ARG A 237 -13.41 -8.70 9.38
C ARG A 237 -14.75 -8.38 10.04
N TYR A 238 -14.83 -7.29 10.78
CA TYR A 238 -15.91 -7.01 11.72
C TYR A 238 -16.72 -5.75 11.41
N GLY A 239 -16.33 -4.97 10.40
CA GLY A 239 -16.95 -3.67 10.07
C GLY A 239 -16.63 -2.54 11.07
N LYS A 240 -15.83 -2.82 12.11
CA LYS A 240 -15.47 -1.87 13.16
C LYS A 240 -14.13 -2.23 13.78
N GLN A 241 -13.38 -1.21 14.23
CA GLN A 241 -12.07 -1.41 14.85
C GLN A 241 -12.23 -1.86 16.31
N THR A 242 -11.56 -2.95 16.70
CA THR A 242 -11.59 -3.47 18.08
C THR A 242 -10.39 -2.96 18.90
N VAL A 243 -10.49 -2.94 20.24
CA VAL A 243 -9.39 -2.51 21.12
C VAL A 243 -8.18 -3.45 20.99
N SER A 244 -8.43 -4.77 20.88
CA SER A 244 -7.38 -5.76 20.61
C SER A 244 -6.73 -5.50 19.24
N GLY A 245 -7.55 -5.19 18.23
CA GLY A 245 -7.13 -4.78 16.89
C GLY A 245 -6.22 -3.56 16.91
N MET A 246 -6.54 -2.53 17.70
CA MET A 246 -5.69 -1.34 17.83
C MET A 246 -4.29 -1.64 18.37
N ILE A 247 -4.18 -2.58 19.31
CA ILE A 247 -2.87 -3.01 19.85
C ILE A 247 -2.09 -3.79 18.78
N LYS A 248 -2.76 -4.71 18.09
CA LYS A 248 -2.16 -5.48 16.97
C LYS A 248 -1.71 -4.55 15.83
N ASP A 249 -2.51 -3.54 15.52
CA ASP A 249 -2.19 -2.48 14.56
C ASP A 249 -0.95 -1.70 15.00
N GLY A 250 -0.86 -1.32 16.28
CA GLY A 250 0.31 -0.64 16.84
C GLY A 250 1.61 -1.45 16.72
N MET A 251 1.56 -2.75 17.07
CA MET A 251 2.72 -3.65 16.91
C MET A 251 3.10 -3.84 15.45
N SER A 252 2.11 -3.93 14.56
CA SER A 252 2.33 -4.04 13.11
C SER A 252 2.96 -2.77 12.57
N ALA A 253 2.51 -1.58 12.99
CA ALA A 253 3.08 -0.31 12.58
C ALA A 253 4.56 -0.17 13.00
N LEU A 254 4.91 -0.57 14.22
CA LEU A 254 6.30 -0.61 14.69
C LEU A 254 7.15 -1.59 13.89
N SER A 255 6.62 -2.79 13.63
CA SER A 255 7.29 -3.81 12.82
C SER A 255 7.50 -3.33 11.39
N ARG A 256 6.50 -2.69 10.77
CA ARG A 256 6.61 -2.04 9.45
C ARG A 256 7.67 -0.97 9.43
N TYR A 257 7.72 -0.10 10.44
CA TYR A 257 8.76 0.92 10.54
C TYR A 257 10.16 0.30 10.52
N TYR A 258 10.37 -0.75 11.32
CA TYR A 258 11.65 -1.46 11.35
C TYR A 258 11.97 -2.14 10.00
N LEU A 259 11.05 -2.92 9.46
CA LEU A 259 11.25 -3.66 8.21
C LEU A 259 11.46 -2.73 7.01
N ASN A 260 10.69 -1.65 6.90
CA ASN A 260 10.82 -0.66 5.84
C ASN A 260 12.17 0.05 5.86
N ASN A 261 12.74 0.31 7.05
CA ASN A 261 14.03 0.97 7.15
C ASN A 261 15.21 0.00 6.96
N PHE A 262 15.12 -1.24 7.46
CA PHE A 262 16.30 -2.11 7.60
C PHE A 262 16.30 -3.39 6.75
N HIS A 263 15.15 -3.83 6.25
CA HIS A 263 15.04 -5.07 5.46
C HIS A 263 14.50 -4.87 4.04
N ASP A 264 13.88 -3.72 3.75
CA ASP A 264 13.25 -3.42 2.46
C ASP A 264 14.21 -3.47 1.27
N GLY A 265 15.45 -3.00 1.43
CA GLY A 265 16.47 -3.09 0.37
C GLY A 265 16.83 -4.53 0.00
N ILE A 266 16.99 -5.39 1.01
CA ILE A 266 17.28 -6.82 0.82
C ILE A 266 16.08 -7.52 0.16
N ARG A 267 14.86 -7.18 0.57
CA ARG A 267 13.63 -7.71 -0.05
C ARG A 267 13.55 -7.33 -1.53
N GLN A 268 13.84 -6.07 -1.87
CA GLN A 268 13.85 -5.60 -3.24
C GLN A 268 14.92 -6.32 -4.10
N ASP A 269 16.12 -6.55 -3.55
CA ASP A 269 17.17 -7.33 -4.23
C ASP A 269 16.72 -8.78 -4.46
N ALA A 270 16.07 -9.42 -3.48
CA ALA A 270 15.53 -10.76 -3.64
C ALA A 270 14.45 -10.81 -4.74
N LEU A 271 13.55 -9.82 -4.78
CA LEU A 271 12.54 -9.69 -5.83
C LEU A 271 13.18 -9.49 -7.20
N ASP A 272 14.18 -8.62 -7.34
CA ASP A 272 14.88 -8.38 -8.62
C ASP A 272 15.62 -9.63 -9.12
N LEU A 273 16.14 -10.46 -8.22
CA LEU A 273 16.77 -11.72 -8.57
C LEU A 273 15.75 -12.77 -9.05
N ILE A 274 14.66 -12.95 -8.30
CA ILE A 274 13.64 -13.98 -8.61
C ILE A 274 12.82 -13.61 -9.84
N SER A 275 12.51 -12.32 -10.03
CA SER A 275 11.81 -11.81 -11.22
C SER A 275 12.68 -11.74 -12.48
N GLY A 276 13.99 -11.98 -12.35
CA GLY A 276 14.92 -11.95 -13.49
C GLY A 276 15.33 -10.55 -13.95
N HIS A 277 14.96 -9.48 -13.22
CA HIS A 277 15.45 -8.13 -13.48
C HIS A 277 16.97 -8.01 -13.32
N TYR A 278 17.56 -8.83 -12.44
CA TYR A 278 19.01 -8.93 -12.28
C TYR A 278 19.53 -10.30 -12.71
N ALA A 279 20.35 -10.33 -13.76
CA ALA A 279 21.04 -11.53 -14.21
C ALA A 279 22.45 -11.63 -13.59
N VAL A 280 22.69 -12.68 -12.81
CA VAL A 280 23.99 -12.94 -12.18
C VAL A 280 25.04 -13.25 -13.24
N ASN A 281 26.09 -12.43 -13.31
CA ASN A 281 27.21 -12.62 -14.22
C ASN A 281 28.49 -12.93 -13.45
N LYS A 282 29.04 -14.14 -13.62
CA LYS A 282 30.27 -14.61 -12.95
C LYS A 282 31.50 -13.75 -13.24
N ASN A 283 31.51 -13.03 -14.37
CA ASN A 283 32.63 -12.21 -14.81
C ASN A 283 32.55 -10.75 -14.31
N ARG A 284 31.45 -10.37 -13.63
CA ARG A 284 31.30 -9.05 -13.02
C ARG A 284 31.53 -9.14 -11.51
N PRO A 285 32.14 -8.12 -10.90
CA PRO A 285 32.25 -8.08 -9.44
C PRO A 285 30.86 -8.09 -8.82
N SER A 286 30.72 -8.75 -7.67
CA SER A 286 29.47 -8.75 -6.91
C SER A 286 29.07 -7.31 -6.58
N PRO A 287 27.81 -6.91 -6.81
CA PRO A 287 27.28 -5.62 -6.35
C PRO A 287 27.27 -5.54 -4.81
N PHE A 288 27.29 -6.69 -4.13
CA PHE A 288 27.52 -6.80 -2.69
C PHE A 288 29.03 -6.73 -2.41
N GLN A 289 29.64 -5.57 -2.66
CA GLN A 289 31.02 -5.35 -2.24
C GLN A 289 31.06 -5.22 -0.72
N LEU A 290 31.78 -6.13 -0.05
CA LEU A 290 32.03 -6.13 1.41
C LEU A 290 32.89 -4.94 1.89
N ASN A 291 33.29 -4.04 1.00
CA ASN A 291 34.24 -2.97 1.29
C ASN A 291 33.59 -1.59 1.58
N GLY A 292 32.26 -1.52 1.59
CA GLY A 292 31.53 -0.30 1.95
C GLY A 292 30.97 -0.40 3.36
N PHE A 293 31.26 0.60 4.19
CA PHE A 293 30.66 0.88 5.51
C PHE A 293 29.22 0.35 5.61
N GLU A 294 29.02 -0.84 6.19
CA GLU A 294 27.70 -1.45 6.24
C GLU A 294 26.85 -0.77 7.32
N SER A 295 25.67 -0.30 6.94
CA SER A 295 24.66 0.30 7.82
C SER A 295 24.34 -0.56 9.05
N PHE A 296 24.44 -1.89 8.90
CA PHE A 296 24.26 -2.87 9.97
C PHE A 296 25.34 -2.82 11.05
N SER A 297 26.56 -2.35 10.74
CA SER A 297 27.65 -2.26 11.73
C SER A 297 27.44 -1.12 12.73
N TYR A 298 26.72 -0.06 12.35
CA TYR A 298 26.50 1.10 13.23
C TYR A 298 25.20 1.02 14.02
N LEU A 299 24.22 0.22 13.59
CA LEU A 299 22.92 0.11 14.24
C LEU A 299 23.06 -0.36 15.71
N PRO A 300 23.83 -1.42 16.03
CA PRO A 300 24.06 -1.83 17.41
C PRO A 300 24.80 -0.76 18.24
N VAL A 301 25.75 -0.05 17.63
CA VAL A 301 26.55 1.00 18.30
C VAL A 301 25.68 2.23 18.57
N ALA A 302 24.89 2.68 17.60
CA ALA A 302 23.94 3.78 17.73
C ALA A 302 22.84 3.45 18.74
N SER A 303 22.27 2.24 18.70
CA SER A 303 21.29 1.77 19.68
C SER A 303 21.88 1.70 21.09
N ALA A 304 23.12 1.19 21.24
CA ALA A 304 23.80 1.15 22.53
C ALA A 304 24.09 2.56 23.09
N LEU A 305 24.51 3.50 22.24
CA LEU A 305 24.74 4.89 22.63
C LEU A 305 23.44 5.60 23.02
N LEU A 306 22.34 5.36 22.31
CA LEU A 306 21.02 5.92 22.62
C LEU A 306 20.45 5.34 23.92
N ILE A 307 20.46 4.02 24.08
CA ILE A 307 19.97 3.34 25.28
C ILE A 307 20.85 3.73 26.48
N GLY A 308 22.17 3.72 26.32
CA GLY A 308 23.12 4.17 27.34
C GLY A 308 22.91 5.63 27.73
N GLY A 309 22.71 6.52 26.76
CA GLY A 309 22.40 7.93 27.00
C GLY A 309 21.06 8.15 27.73
N LEU A 310 20.01 7.44 27.31
CA LEU A 310 18.67 7.52 27.92
C LEU A 310 18.61 6.93 29.34
N THR A 311 19.32 5.83 29.57
CA THR A 311 19.41 5.20 30.90
C THR A 311 20.24 6.06 31.86
N MET A 312 21.38 6.58 31.41
CA MET A 312 22.21 7.50 32.21
C MET A 312 21.48 8.82 32.51
N THR A 313 20.77 9.40 31.55
CA THR A 313 19.94 10.59 31.80
C THR A 313 18.81 10.29 32.79
N SER A 314 18.10 9.18 32.63
CA SER A 314 17.02 8.80 33.56
C SER A 314 17.54 8.59 34.99
N PHE A 315 18.67 7.90 35.14
CA PHE A 315 19.30 7.64 36.44
C PHE A 315 19.81 8.94 37.09
N THR A 316 20.47 9.80 36.32
CA THR A 316 20.99 11.08 36.82
C THR A 316 19.87 12.07 37.15
N VAL A 317 18.75 12.08 36.40
CA VAL A 317 17.55 12.89 36.71
C VAL A 317 16.86 12.40 37.99
N GLN A 318 16.72 11.09 38.19
CA GLN A 318 16.17 10.54 39.43
C GLN A 318 17.02 10.89 40.67
N GLN A 319 18.33 11.09 40.50
CA GLN A 319 19.25 11.49 41.57
C GLN A 319 19.48 13.00 41.66
N ALA A 320 19.06 13.79 40.66
CA ALA A 320 19.35 15.22 40.52
C ALA A 320 18.82 16.07 41.69
N GLY A 321 17.82 15.58 42.44
CA GLY A 321 17.34 16.22 43.66
C GLY A 321 18.35 16.26 44.81
N ARG A 322 19.53 15.62 44.68
CA ARG A 322 20.52 15.48 45.77
C ARG A 322 21.84 16.23 45.55
N ASN A 323 22.22 16.59 44.31
CA ASN A 323 23.53 17.20 44.05
C ASN A 323 23.61 17.97 42.72
N ALA A 324 24.17 19.19 42.73
CA ALA A 324 24.31 20.04 41.54
C ALA A 324 25.20 19.42 40.45
N GLN A 325 26.20 18.63 40.83
CA GLN A 325 27.08 17.91 39.91
C GLN A 325 26.34 16.82 39.10
N GLN A 326 25.31 16.22 39.70
CA GLN A 326 24.47 15.22 39.03
C GLN A 326 23.51 15.87 38.03
N TYR A 327 23.03 17.07 38.32
CA TYR A 327 22.25 17.88 37.37
C TYR A 327 23.08 18.29 36.14
N LEU A 328 24.33 18.74 36.32
CA LEU A 328 25.24 19.01 35.20
C LEU A 328 25.51 17.78 34.34
N SER A 329 25.67 16.61 34.98
CA SER A 329 25.87 15.35 34.26
C SER A 329 24.64 14.92 33.45
N SER A 330 23.41 15.15 33.95
CA SER A 330 22.20 14.80 33.22
C SER A 330 22.02 15.68 31.98
N VAL A 331 22.30 16.99 32.10
CA VAL A 331 22.27 17.93 30.98
C VAL A 331 23.31 17.55 29.91
N LEU A 332 24.51 17.14 30.33
CA LEU A 332 25.56 16.71 29.41
C LEU A 332 25.15 15.43 28.67
N TRP A 333 24.68 14.39 29.37
CA TRP A 333 24.23 13.15 28.73
C TRP A 333 23.00 13.37 27.83
N ALA A 334 22.09 14.26 28.21
CA ALA A 334 20.96 14.65 27.38
C ALA A 334 21.44 15.36 26.11
N GLY A 335 22.42 16.26 26.23
CA GLY A 335 23.05 16.95 25.09
C GLY A 335 23.78 15.99 24.15
N VAL A 336 24.56 15.05 24.68
CA VAL A 336 25.23 14.00 23.88
C VAL A 336 24.20 13.12 23.18
N THR A 337 23.15 12.68 23.89
CA THR A 337 22.08 11.88 23.30
C THR A 337 21.37 12.64 22.18
N ALA A 338 21.03 13.90 22.40
CA ALA A 338 20.41 14.76 21.39
C ALA A 338 21.32 14.97 20.17
N GLY A 339 22.62 15.17 20.40
CA GLY A 339 23.63 15.28 19.33
C GLY A 339 23.73 14.00 18.50
N VAL A 340 23.78 12.83 19.16
CA VAL A 340 23.79 11.52 18.49
C VAL A 340 22.51 11.31 17.67
N VAL A 341 21.33 11.62 18.24
CA VAL A 341 20.05 11.55 17.52
C VAL A 341 20.06 12.47 16.29
N ALA A 342 20.57 13.71 16.43
CA ALA A 342 20.64 14.65 15.33
C ALA A 342 21.55 14.15 14.19
N VAL A 343 22.71 13.57 14.52
CA VAL A 343 23.64 12.99 13.54
C VAL A 343 23.02 11.77 12.84
N ILE A 344 22.35 10.88 13.60
CA ILE A 344 21.65 9.71 13.05
C ILE A 344 20.54 10.16 12.10
N LYS A 345 19.73 11.14 12.49
CA LYS A 345 18.64 11.67 11.67
C LYS A 345 19.17 12.35 10.40
N ALA A 346 20.23 13.14 10.51
CA ALA A 346 20.85 13.81 9.37
C ALA A 346 21.43 12.82 8.34
N ASN A 347 21.91 11.66 8.81
CA ASN A 347 22.46 10.60 7.97
C ASN A 347 21.50 9.41 7.79
N GLY A 348 20.21 9.57 8.10
CA GLY A 348 19.26 8.46 8.19
C GLY A 348 19.21 7.58 6.95
N ARG A 349 19.30 8.19 5.76
CA ARG A 349 19.36 7.48 4.47
C ARG A 349 20.56 6.52 4.33
N GLN A 350 21.65 6.73 5.05
CA GLN A 350 22.83 5.84 5.05
C GLN A 350 22.62 4.65 6.01
N PHE A 351 21.76 4.79 7.01
CA PHE A 351 21.42 3.71 7.93
C PHE A 351 20.32 2.79 7.39
N CYS A 352 19.49 3.30 6.46
CA CYS A 352 18.47 2.49 5.81
C CYS A 352 19.08 1.49 4.80
N SER A 353 18.57 0.27 4.81
CA SER A 353 18.95 -0.79 3.88
C SER A 353 18.48 -0.47 2.47
N ARG A 354 19.41 -0.27 1.53
CA ARG A 354 19.13 0.07 0.13
C ARG A 354 19.29 -1.15 -0.79
N PRO A 355 18.49 -1.28 -1.86
CA PRO A 355 18.74 -2.29 -2.89
C PRO A 355 20.10 -2.04 -3.54
N ARG A 356 20.83 -3.12 -3.82
CA ARG A 356 22.19 -3.11 -4.38
C ARG A 356 22.24 -3.71 -5.79
N LEU A 357 21.28 -4.56 -6.19
CA LEU A 357 21.29 -5.25 -7.47
C LEU A 357 20.91 -4.32 -8.64
N CYS A 358 19.81 -3.61 -8.48
CA CYS A 358 19.26 -2.71 -9.48
C CYS A 358 19.28 -1.28 -8.94
N GLY A 359 19.76 -0.33 -9.75
CA GLY A 359 19.72 1.08 -9.38
C GLY A 359 18.29 1.57 -9.19
N LEU A 360 18.10 2.53 -8.27
CA LEU A 360 16.88 3.32 -8.19
C LEU A 360 16.86 4.20 -9.45
N ARG A 361 16.01 3.88 -10.42
CA ARG A 361 15.82 4.68 -11.63
C ARG A 361 14.41 5.20 -11.69
#